data_AF-A0A1R3L763-F1
#
_entry.id   AF-A0A1R3L763-F1
#
_cell.length_a   1.000
_cell.length_b   1.000
_cell.length_c   1.000
_cell.angle_alpha   90.00
_cell.angle_beta   90.00
_cell.angle_gamma   90.00
#
_symmetry.space_group_name_H-M   'P 1'
#
loop_
_entity.id
_entity.type
_entity.pdbx_description
1 polymer ?
#
loop_
_entity_poly.entity_id
_entity_poly.type
_entity_poly.pdbx_seq_one_letter_code
_entity_poly.pdbx_strand_id
1 'polypeptide(L)'
;MRRNSDNEDDCTLVMALISNFSVLSFCRVGDDKWTNVEHCLNHLQDVIRYNGQIYAVDYEGITVIYDFTGDKKMRQIANAPKARGDEHRYLVESTQGDLLQVVRLFDYGREGICRSNDFKVYKLEAVDEPVEPVEGRPYYRILNKRVIIRDKFKFKWVEMESLGDQAMFKEELDCM
;
A
#
# COMPACT_ATOMS: atom_id res chain seq x y z
N MET A 1 -27.10 34.42 19.40
CA MET A 1 -27.10 32.94 19.53
C MET A 1 -26.07 32.42 18.54
N ARG A 2 -24.82 32.20 18.97
CA ARG A 2 -24.21 30.91 19.35
C ARG A 2 -24.38 29.81 18.28
N ARG A 3 -23.23 29.41 17.73
CA ARG A 3 -22.95 28.33 16.76
C ARG A 3 -23.57 27.01 17.20
N ASN A 4 -23.94 26.18 16.23
CA ASN A 4 -23.50 24.78 16.13
C ASN A 4 -23.96 24.19 14.79
N SER A 5 -23.01 23.90 13.92
CA SER A 5 -23.13 22.77 12.99
C SER A 5 -21.73 22.24 12.78
N ASP A 6 -21.23 21.52 13.79
CA ASP A 6 -20.21 20.50 13.59
C ASP A 6 -20.87 19.38 12.78
N ASN A 7 -21.13 19.66 11.50
CA ASN A 7 -21.24 18.61 10.50
C ASN A 7 -19.83 18.43 9.96
N GLU A 8 -18.98 17.76 10.73
CA GLU A 8 -17.98 16.91 10.10
C GLU A 8 -18.77 15.85 9.36
N ASP A 9 -19.15 16.18 8.12
CA ASP A 9 -19.80 15.26 7.21
C ASP A 9 -18.94 14.00 7.17
N ASP A 10 -19.44 12.94 7.78
CA ASP A 10 -18.86 11.61 7.79
C ASP A 10 -18.97 11.05 6.36
N CYS A 11 -18.16 11.62 5.47
CA CYS A 11 -18.12 11.33 4.05
C CYS A 11 -17.53 9.93 3.90
N THR A 12 -18.40 8.91 3.97
CA THR A 12 -18.01 7.54 3.67
C THR A 12 -17.34 7.51 2.30
N LEU A 13 -16.08 7.09 2.30
CA LEU A 13 -15.18 7.06 1.15
C LEU A 13 -14.87 5.60 0.83
N VAL A 14 -15.19 5.16 -0.38
CA VAL A 14 -14.77 3.85 -0.88
C VAL A 14 -13.50 4.04 -1.68
N MET A 15 -12.53 3.15 -1.46
CA MET A 15 -11.25 3.17 -2.16
C MET A 15 -10.97 1.82 -2.77
N ALA A 16 -10.47 1.82 -4.00
CA ALA A 16 -10.15 0.61 -4.74
C ALA A 16 -9.00 0.87 -5.72
N LEU A 17 -8.34 -0.21 -6.11
CA LEU A 17 -7.38 -0.21 -7.20
C LEU A 17 -8.14 -0.54 -8.49
N ILE A 18 -8.17 0.41 -9.42
CA ILE A 18 -9.00 0.31 -10.63
C ILE A 18 -8.13 0.51 -11.87
N SER A 19 -8.53 -0.12 -12.98
CA SER A 19 -7.88 -0.17 -14.29
C SER A 19 -6.74 -1.18 -14.41
N ASN A 20 -6.29 -1.43 -15.65
CA ASN A 20 -5.16 -2.32 -15.96
C ASN A 20 -3.82 -1.86 -15.37
N PHE A 21 -3.75 -0.60 -14.91
CA PHE A 21 -2.57 -0.06 -14.22
C PHE A 21 -2.73 -0.07 -12.71
N SER A 22 -3.81 -0.66 -12.17
CA SER A 22 -4.10 -0.75 -10.73
C SER A 22 -3.87 0.57 -10.01
N VAL A 23 -4.55 1.62 -10.47
CA VAL A 23 -4.37 2.99 -9.99
C VAL A 23 -5.34 3.23 -8.84
N LEU A 24 -4.87 3.90 -7.79
CA LEU A 24 -5.72 4.22 -6.64
C LEU A 24 -6.85 5.15 -7.08
N SER A 25 -8.08 4.74 -6.78
CA SER A 25 -9.29 5.45 -7.13
C SER A 25 -10.21 5.51 -5.92
N PHE A 26 -11.03 6.55 -5.83
CA PHE A 26 -12.00 6.69 -4.76
C PHE A 26 -13.35 7.19 -5.29
N CYS A 27 -14.40 6.95 -4.51
CA CYS A 27 -15.70 7.60 -4.65
C CYS A 27 -16.28 7.89 -3.26
N ARG A 28 -17.08 8.95 -3.17
CA ARG A 28 -17.86 9.31 -1.97
C ARG A 28 -19.29 8.85 -2.13
N VAL A 29 -20.01 8.74 -1.02
CA VAL A 29 -21.47 8.58 -1.05
C VAL A 29 -22.10 9.69 -1.90
N GLY A 30 -22.84 9.29 -2.92
CA GLY A 30 -23.49 10.20 -3.87
C GLY A 30 -22.69 10.43 -5.17
N ASP A 31 -21.42 10.03 -5.24
CA ASP A 31 -20.68 10.04 -6.50
C ASP A 31 -21.24 8.95 -7.45
N ASP A 32 -21.39 9.28 -8.73
CA ASP A 32 -21.85 8.35 -9.78
C ASP A 32 -20.70 7.67 -10.55
N LYS A 33 -19.46 8.04 -10.21
CA LYS A 33 -18.24 7.57 -10.89
C LYS A 33 -17.03 7.55 -9.96
N TRP A 34 -16.06 6.73 -10.32
CA TRP A 34 -14.74 6.71 -9.67
C TRP A 34 -13.90 7.90 -10.08
N THR A 35 -13.15 8.45 -9.13
CA THR A 35 -12.13 9.48 -9.37
C THR A 35 -10.76 8.87 -9.13
N ASN A 36 -9.91 8.88 -10.16
CA ASN A 36 -8.53 8.45 -10.04
C ASN A 36 -7.74 9.47 -9.22
N VAL A 37 -6.90 8.98 -8.32
CA VAL A 37 -5.94 9.82 -7.61
C VAL A 37 -4.90 10.33 -8.61
N GLU A 38 -4.82 11.65 -8.75
CA GLU A 38 -3.78 12.27 -9.56
C GLU A 38 -2.39 11.95 -9.00
N HIS A 39 -1.43 11.76 -9.90
CA HIS A 39 -0.05 11.48 -9.53
C HIS A 39 0.15 10.20 -8.69
N CYS A 40 -0.80 9.26 -8.78
CA CYS A 40 -0.73 7.96 -8.16
C CYS A 40 0.40 7.09 -8.76
N LEU A 41 0.87 6.14 -7.97
CA LEU A 41 1.68 5.04 -8.47
C LEU A 41 0.87 4.08 -9.35
N ASN A 42 1.59 3.43 -10.26
CA ASN A 42 1.03 2.36 -11.06
C ASN A 42 1.34 1.02 -10.44
N HIS A 43 0.55 0.02 -10.82
CA HIS A 43 0.72 -1.37 -10.45
C HIS A 43 0.73 -1.53 -8.93
N LEU A 44 -0.15 -0.78 -8.25
CA LEU A 44 -0.47 -1.06 -6.86
C LEU A 44 -1.03 -2.47 -6.78
N GLN A 45 -0.56 -3.23 -5.80
CA GLN A 45 -1.05 -4.58 -5.51
C GLN A 45 -2.04 -4.57 -4.35
N ASP A 46 -1.90 -3.63 -3.42
CA ASP A 46 -2.86 -3.52 -2.31
C ASP A 46 -2.97 -2.10 -1.76
N VAL A 47 -4.10 -1.84 -1.09
CA VAL A 47 -4.38 -0.60 -0.37
C VAL A 47 -5.14 -0.90 0.91
N ILE A 48 -4.77 -0.22 2.00
CA ILE A 48 -5.43 -0.36 3.31
C ILE A 48 -5.54 1.00 4.01
N ARG A 49 -6.61 1.16 4.80
CA ARG A 49 -6.70 2.23 5.80
C ARG A 49 -6.12 1.73 7.11
N TYR A 50 -5.07 2.39 7.60
CA TYR A 50 -4.39 2.04 8.84
C TYR A 50 -4.07 3.32 9.62
N ASN A 51 -4.39 3.37 10.91
CA ASN A 51 -4.17 4.54 11.79
C ASN A 51 -4.60 5.89 11.15
N GLY A 52 -5.77 5.90 10.52
CA GLY A 52 -6.37 7.09 9.89
C GLY A 52 -5.73 7.53 8.58
N GLN A 53 -4.71 6.82 8.08
CA GLN A 53 -4.02 7.11 6.82
C GLN A 53 -4.23 5.98 5.82
N ILE A 54 -4.06 6.28 4.54
CA ILE A 54 -4.17 5.28 3.47
C ILE A 54 -2.76 4.86 3.05
N TYR A 55 -2.49 3.58 3.21
CA TYR A 55 -1.25 2.94 2.80
C TYR A 55 -1.50 2.17 1.51
N ALA A 56 -0.54 2.21 0.60
CA ALA A 56 -0.56 1.39 -0.61
C ALA A 56 0.83 0.82 -0.88
N VAL A 57 0.86 -0.34 -1.54
CA VAL A 57 2.10 -1.01 -1.95
C VAL A 57 2.03 -1.34 -3.44
N ASP A 58 3.12 -1.09 -4.17
CA ASP A 58 3.25 -1.49 -5.57
C ASP A 58 3.88 -2.87 -5.75
N TYR A 59 3.90 -3.35 -6.99
CA TYR A 59 4.50 -4.64 -7.35
C TYR A 59 5.99 -4.75 -6.99
N GLU A 60 6.73 -3.64 -6.95
CA GLU A 60 8.14 -3.63 -6.53
C GLU A 60 8.28 -3.66 -5.00
N GLY A 61 7.19 -3.46 -4.26
CA GLY A 61 7.14 -3.45 -2.80
C GLY A 61 7.30 -2.07 -2.19
N ILE A 62 7.31 -1.01 -3.00
CA ILE A 62 7.41 0.36 -2.52
C ILE A 62 6.13 0.71 -1.77
N THR A 63 6.28 1.18 -0.54
CA THR A 63 5.15 1.57 0.30
C THR A 63 5.00 3.07 0.35
N VAL A 64 3.80 3.55 0.03
CA VAL A 64 3.43 4.96 0.08
C VAL A 64 2.28 5.20 1.04
N ILE A 65 2.20 6.42 1.56
CA ILE A 65 1.02 6.96 2.21
C ILE A 65 0.39 8.00 1.28
N TYR A 66 -0.93 8.01 1.21
CA TYR A 66 -1.70 9.09 0.58
C TYR A 66 -2.42 9.95 1.63
N ASP A 67 -2.14 11.25 1.60
CA ASP A 67 -2.78 12.24 2.47
C ASP A 67 -3.96 12.91 1.74
N PHE A 68 -5.18 12.62 2.21
CA PHE A 68 -6.42 13.21 1.68
C PHE A 68 -6.67 14.64 2.14
N THR A 69 -6.07 15.05 3.25
CA THR A 69 -6.39 16.30 3.94
C THR A 69 -5.44 17.43 3.58
N GLY A 70 -4.17 17.09 3.31
CA GLY A 70 -3.13 18.04 2.92
C GLY A 70 -2.93 18.15 1.42
N ASP A 71 -1.70 17.85 0.96
CA ASP A 71 -1.26 18.14 -0.41
C ASP A 71 -1.89 17.23 -1.49
N LYS A 72 -2.71 16.24 -1.10
CA LYS A 72 -3.31 15.24 -2.00
C LYS A 72 -2.27 14.51 -2.85
N LYS A 73 -1.15 14.12 -2.22
CA LYS A 73 -0.01 13.47 -2.87
C LYS A 73 0.34 12.16 -2.18
N MET A 74 0.82 11.21 -2.97
CA MET A 74 1.49 10.03 -2.45
C MET A 74 2.92 10.39 -2.01
N ARG A 75 3.34 9.84 -0.87
CA ARG A 75 4.70 9.95 -0.36
C ARG A 75 5.22 8.57 -0.01
N GLN A 76 6.38 8.19 -0.53
CA GLN A 76 7.04 6.96 -0.12
C GLN A 76 7.51 7.08 1.32
N ILE A 77 7.26 6.03 2.09
CA ILE A 77 7.57 5.99 3.52
C ILE A 77 8.53 4.87 3.91
N ALA A 78 8.70 3.87 3.05
CA ALA A 78 9.61 2.75 3.24
C ALA A 78 10.13 2.24 1.88
N ASN A 79 11.35 1.71 1.88
CA ASN A 79 11.86 0.93 0.76
C ASN A 79 11.17 -0.42 0.69
N ALA A 80 11.12 -1.01 -0.51
CA ALA A 80 10.68 -2.38 -0.67
C ALA A 80 11.53 -3.35 0.19
N PRO A 81 10.92 -4.40 0.78
CA PRO A 81 11.65 -5.57 1.27
C PRO A 81 12.55 -6.16 0.18
N LYS A 82 13.45 -7.09 0.51
CA LYS A 82 14.27 -7.75 -0.52
C LYS A 82 13.38 -8.60 -1.43
N ALA A 83 13.22 -8.18 -2.68
CA ALA A 83 12.47 -8.90 -3.70
C ALA A 83 13.12 -10.25 -4.05
N ARG A 84 12.30 -11.28 -4.24
CA ARG A 84 12.67 -12.61 -4.71
C ARG A 84 11.66 -13.10 -5.75
N GLY A 85 12.00 -12.94 -7.03
CA GLY A 85 11.21 -13.51 -8.12
C GLY A 85 9.84 -12.86 -8.27
N ASP A 86 8.84 -13.67 -8.63
CA ASP A 86 7.46 -13.24 -8.81
C ASP A 86 6.71 -13.24 -7.46
N GLU A 87 6.21 -12.07 -7.07
CA GLU A 87 5.65 -11.83 -5.75
C GLU A 87 4.32 -11.06 -5.83
N HIS A 88 3.37 -11.43 -4.97
CA HIS A 88 2.15 -10.67 -4.73
C HIS A 88 2.17 -10.18 -3.29
N ARG A 89 1.90 -8.90 -3.08
CA ARG A 89 2.00 -8.25 -1.79
C ARG A 89 0.61 -7.86 -1.30
N TYR A 90 0.42 -8.08 -0.01
CA TYR A 90 -0.80 -7.75 0.69
C TYR A 90 -0.45 -6.91 1.91
N LEU A 91 -1.25 -5.88 2.17
CA LEU A 91 -1.19 -5.09 3.39
C LEU A 91 -2.29 -5.57 4.33
N VAL A 92 -1.92 -5.94 5.54
CA VAL A 92 -2.86 -6.42 6.55
C VAL A 92 -2.55 -5.78 7.89
N GLU A 93 -3.59 -5.41 8.61
CA GLU A 93 -3.46 -5.02 10.02
C GLU A 93 -3.53 -6.29 10.88
N SER A 94 -2.53 -6.49 11.73
CA SER A 94 -2.49 -7.62 12.65
C SER A 94 -3.54 -7.47 13.76
N THR A 95 -3.86 -8.56 14.45
CA THR A 95 -4.73 -8.50 15.65
C THR A 95 -4.16 -7.66 16.78
N GLN A 96 -2.86 -7.32 16.73
CA GLN A 96 -2.19 -6.44 17.69
C GLN A 96 -2.14 -4.98 17.21
N GLY A 97 -2.72 -4.67 16.04
CA GLY A 97 -2.73 -3.33 15.46
C GLY A 97 -1.43 -2.95 14.76
N ASP A 98 -0.61 -3.93 14.35
CA ASP A 98 0.59 -3.67 13.56
C ASP A 98 0.26 -3.71 12.05
N LEU A 99 0.82 -2.79 11.27
CA LEU A 99 0.76 -2.89 9.82
C LEU A 99 1.81 -3.88 9.31
N LEU A 100 1.34 -4.93 8.63
CA LEU A 100 2.14 -5.98 8.05
C LEU A 100 2.06 -5.96 6.53
N GLN A 101 3.15 -6.37 5.88
CA GLN A 101 3.19 -6.71 4.48
C GLN A 101 3.41 -8.22 4.36
N VAL A 102 2.42 -8.92 3.80
CA VAL A 102 2.51 -10.34 3.45
C VAL A 102 2.92 -10.45 2.00
N VAL A 103 4.05 -11.10 1.74
CA VAL A 103 4.62 -11.31 0.43
C VAL A 103 4.41 -12.78 0.06
N ARG A 104 3.45 -13.03 -0.82
CA ARG A 104 3.16 -14.35 -1.39
C ARG A 104 4.11 -14.61 -2.55
N LEU A 105 4.91 -15.67 -2.42
CA LEU A 105 5.86 -16.11 -3.45
C LEU A 105 5.18 -17.15 -4.33
N PHE A 106 5.24 -16.94 -5.65
CA PHE A 106 4.69 -17.90 -6.59
C PHE A 106 5.64 -18.11 -7.77
N ASP A 107 5.60 -19.30 -8.34
CA ASP A 107 6.29 -19.60 -9.58
C ASP A 107 5.27 -19.92 -10.68
N TYR A 108 5.56 -19.43 -11.88
CA TYR A 108 4.88 -19.89 -13.08
C TYR A 108 5.41 -21.27 -13.44
N GLY A 109 4.65 -22.31 -13.10
CA GLY A 109 4.93 -23.66 -13.59
C GLY A 109 4.92 -23.70 -15.12
N ARG A 110 5.54 -24.74 -15.71
CA ARG A 110 5.58 -24.91 -17.18
C ARG A 110 4.21 -24.95 -17.87
N GLU A 111 3.13 -25.15 -17.11
CA GLU A 111 1.75 -25.19 -17.59
C GLU A 111 1.00 -23.85 -17.42
N GLY A 112 1.68 -22.78 -16.99
CA GLY A 112 1.05 -21.47 -16.74
C GLY A 112 0.21 -21.40 -15.46
N ILE A 113 0.23 -22.45 -14.63
CA ILE A 113 -0.47 -22.47 -13.34
C ILE A 113 0.42 -21.78 -12.30
N CYS A 114 -0.07 -20.67 -11.73
CA CYS A 114 0.55 -20.00 -10.59
C CYS A 114 0.38 -20.86 -9.34
N ARG A 115 1.47 -21.42 -8.82
CA ARG A 115 1.46 -22.11 -7.54
C ARG A 115 2.11 -21.23 -6.50
N SER A 116 1.37 -20.97 -5.42
CA SER A 116 1.94 -20.34 -4.23
C SER A 116 2.82 -21.36 -3.54
N ASN A 117 4.10 -21.04 -3.48
CA ASN A 117 5.09 -21.96 -2.97
C ASN A 117 5.48 -21.61 -1.54
N ASP A 118 5.36 -20.34 -1.15
CA ASP A 118 5.74 -19.85 0.17
C ASP A 118 5.16 -18.43 0.42
N PHE A 119 5.31 -17.93 1.64
CA PHE A 119 5.06 -16.52 1.96
C PHE A 119 6.03 -15.99 3.01
N LYS A 120 6.23 -14.68 3.00
CA LYS A 120 7.00 -13.96 4.02
C LYS A 120 6.16 -12.85 4.61
N VAL A 121 6.44 -12.50 5.85
CA VAL A 121 5.72 -11.42 6.54
C VAL A 121 6.71 -10.41 7.05
N TYR A 122 6.41 -9.13 6.81
CA TYR A 122 7.20 -8.01 7.25
C TYR A 122 6.36 -7.07 8.10
N LYS A 123 6.91 -6.61 9.22
CA LYS A 123 6.30 -5.57 10.05
C LYS A 123 6.83 -4.19 9.66
N LEU A 124 5.96 -3.19 9.57
CA LEU A 124 6.37 -1.81 9.38
C LEU A 124 6.81 -1.22 10.72
N GLU A 125 8.08 -0.84 10.82
CA GLU A 125 8.63 -0.24 12.03
C GLU A 125 9.15 1.17 11.79
N ALA A 126 8.91 2.06 12.74
CA ALA A 126 9.53 3.38 12.75
C ALA A 126 11.04 3.24 13.05
N VAL A 127 11.84 4.13 12.46
CA VAL A 127 13.28 4.22 12.72
C VAL A 127 13.63 5.57 13.33
N ASP A 128 14.55 5.56 14.29
CA ASP A 128 15.06 6.79 14.90
C ASP A 128 15.90 7.60 13.89
N GLU A 129 16.74 6.89 13.14
CA GLU A 129 17.55 7.47 12.07
C GLU A 129 16.89 7.21 10.71
N PRO A 130 16.55 8.26 9.93
CA PRO A 130 15.92 8.08 8.64
C PRO A 130 16.77 7.23 7.69
N VAL A 131 16.15 6.23 7.07
CA VAL A 131 16.82 5.33 6.13
C VAL A 131 17.03 6.06 4.80
N GLU A 132 18.28 6.06 4.32
CA GLU A 132 18.61 6.59 3.01
C GLU A 132 18.02 5.69 1.91
N PRO A 133 17.57 6.26 0.78
CA PRO A 133 17.21 5.49 -0.40
C PRO A 133 18.39 4.64 -0.88
N VAL A 134 18.15 3.35 -1.13
CA VAL A 134 19.19 2.45 -1.66
C VAL A 134 19.44 2.79 -3.13
N GLU A 135 20.68 3.14 -3.50
CA GLU A 135 21.05 3.37 -4.90
C GLU A 135 20.79 2.12 -5.76
N GLY A 136 20.17 2.32 -6.94
CA GLY A 136 19.87 1.25 -7.88
C GLY A 136 18.58 0.46 -7.61
N ARG A 137 17.85 0.74 -6.51
CA ARG A 137 16.47 0.25 -6.36
C ARG A 137 15.47 1.16 -7.08
N PRO A 138 14.37 0.60 -7.59
CA PRO A 138 13.31 1.39 -8.17
C PRO A 138 12.80 2.41 -7.17
N TYR A 139 12.62 3.63 -7.66
CA TYR A 139 11.97 4.73 -6.98
C TYR A 139 10.56 4.85 -7.54
N TYR A 140 9.63 5.32 -6.70
CA TYR A 140 8.25 5.45 -7.10
C TYR A 140 8.11 6.54 -8.18
N ARG A 141 7.53 6.17 -9.34
CA ARG A 141 7.39 7.06 -10.51
C ARG A 141 5.95 7.55 -10.60
N ILE A 142 5.77 8.86 -10.45
CA ILE A 142 4.48 9.52 -10.62
C ILE A 142 4.08 9.54 -12.11
N LEU A 143 2.87 9.08 -12.46
CA LEU A 143 2.33 9.30 -13.80
C LEU A 143 2.25 10.81 -14.08
N ASN A 144 2.79 11.21 -15.24
CA ASN A 144 2.87 12.56 -15.80
C ASN A 144 4.05 13.43 -15.34
N LYS A 145 4.91 12.97 -14.42
CA LYS A 145 6.18 13.65 -14.09
C LYS A 145 7.28 12.63 -13.85
N ARG A 146 8.40 12.72 -14.58
CA ARG A 146 9.65 11.98 -14.30
C ARG A 146 10.35 12.53 -13.04
N VAL A 147 9.63 12.66 -11.94
CA VAL A 147 10.20 13.12 -10.67
C VAL A 147 10.47 11.90 -9.81
N ILE A 148 11.75 11.73 -9.51
CA ILE A 148 12.27 10.74 -8.58
C ILE A 148 12.29 11.42 -7.23
N ILE A 149 11.43 11.01 -6.31
CA ILE A 149 11.44 11.56 -4.95
C ILE A 149 12.36 10.68 -4.11
N ARG A 150 13.47 11.27 -3.65
CA ARG A 150 14.52 10.62 -2.83
C ARG A 150 14.42 11.10 -1.38
N ASP A 151 13.25 10.94 -0.78
CA ASP A 151 13.07 11.32 0.61
C ASP A 151 13.68 10.25 1.52
N LYS A 152 14.26 10.68 2.64
CA LYS A 152 14.68 9.74 3.69
C LYS A 152 13.45 9.14 4.36
N PHE A 153 13.50 7.85 4.61
CA PHE A 153 12.35 7.10 5.12
C PHE A 153 12.36 7.04 6.63
N LYS A 154 11.21 7.33 7.25
CA LYS A 154 11.02 7.17 8.70
C LYS A 154 10.58 5.77 9.10
N PHE A 155 10.36 4.89 8.12
CA PHE A 155 9.93 3.53 8.35
C PHE A 155 10.77 2.53 7.55
N LYS A 156 10.81 1.30 8.04
CA LYS A 156 11.40 0.15 7.35
C LYS A 156 10.53 -1.08 7.54
N TRP A 157 10.64 -2.01 6.61
CA TRP A 157 10.08 -3.36 6.74
C TRP A 157 11.08 -4.28 7.43
N VAL A 158 10.65 -4.93 8.51
CA VAL A 158 11.43 -5.92 9.26
C VAL A 158 10.80 -7.30 9.07
N GLU A 159 11.58 -8.26 8.57
CA GLU A 159 11.11 -9.63 8.36
C GLU A 159 10.77 -10.28 9.70
N MET A 160 9.62 -10.93 9.76
CA MET A 160 9.17 -11.66 10.94
C MET A 160 9.59 -13.13 10.81
N GLU A 161 10.30 -13.64 11.81
CA GLU A 161 10.70 -15.06 11.86
C GLU A 161 9.54 -16.00 12.25
N SER A 162 8.55 -15.47 12.97
CA SER A 162 7.35 -16.19 13.39
C SER A 162 6.19 -15.22 13.58
N LEU A 163 4.99 -15.69 13.24
CA LEU A 163 3.73 -14.98 13.50
C LEU A 163 3.20 -15.20 14.92
N GLY A 164 3.77 -16.17 15.67
CA GLY A 164 3.21 -16.60 16.94
C GLY A 164 1.74 -17.02 16.79
N ASP A 165 0.88 -16.50 17.68
CA ASP A 165 -0.57 -16.78 17.69
C ASP A 165 -1.40 -15.75 16.89
N GLN A 166 -0.78 -15.00 15.98
CA GLN A 166 -1.47 -13.95 15.22
C GLN A 166 -2.23 -14.55 14.02
N ALA A 167 -3.53 -14.24 13.94
CA ALA A 167 -4.33 -14.49 12.75
C ALA A 167 -4.33 -13.23 11.86
N MET A 168 -4.26 -13.42 10.55
CA MET A 168 -4.40 -12.34 9.56
C MET A 168 -5.54 -12.71 8.63
N PHE A 169 -6.42 -11.76 8.36
CA PHE A 169 -7.54 -11.95 7.46
C PHE A 169 -7.35 -11.01 6.26
N LYS A 170 -7.36 -11.58 5.06
CA LYS A 170 -7.55 -10.83 3.83
C LYS A 170 -8.76 -11.41 3.12
N GLU A 171 -9.73 -10.54 2.83
CA GLU A 171 -10.87 -10.90 1.99
C GLU A 171 -10.48 -10.59 0.54
N GLU A 172 -10.26 -11.62 -0.26
CA GLU A 172 -9.89 -11.50 -1.68
C GLU A 172 -11.18 -11.68 -2.50
N LEU A 173 -11.64 -10.60 -3.16
CA LEU A 173 -12.66 -10.68 -4.20
C LEU A 173 -11.93 -10.72 -5.54
N ASP A 174 -11.45 -11.90 -5.91
CA ASP A 174 -10.95 -12.13 -7.26
C ASP A 174 -12.13 -12.09 -8.25
N CYS A 175 -12.28 -10.96 -8.94
CA CYS A 175 -13.03 -10.93 -10.19
C CYS A 175 -12.06 -11.25 -11.32
N MET A 176 -12.30 -12.40 -11.96
CA MET A 176 -11.60 -12.96 -13.13
C MET A 176 -11.33 -11.96 -14.25
#